data_AF-A0A077WVN9-F1
#
_entry.id   AF-A0A077WVN9-F1
#
_cell.length_a   1.000
_cell.length_b   1.000
_cell.length_c   1.000
_cell.angle_alpha   90.00
_cell.angle_beta   90.00
_cell.angle_gamma   90.00
#
_symmetry.space_group_name_H-M   'P 1'
#
loop_
_entity.id
_entity.type
_entity.pdbx_description
1 polymer ?
#
loop_
_entity_poly.entity_id
_entity_poly.type
_entity_poly.pdbx_seq_one_letter_code
_entity_poly.pdbx_strand_id
1 'polypeptide(L)'
;MNSSSTRAASLIKPYLRKLVLQTHPDFFQRDPIKAKHNAASLQQLYTILNPILKQDDRHKSKPTSEACHDDTSIPVTFYPKHDKKAASRVSIAFDSRPMSVWHTAASVLDLCRQLDIKVATSDEQAVQQMISKAMASSNTQQSSSYKSLREQFVRALYQQHQQQQQPSKVKHWTTQEIYNNRHLMFAPSVNKQLMASRLAQWLDELHPEKWWGQLPVLVIPATASLSPDSTKGILVLTSEMNLEEMKSYLEQHVAIKKREYLEMGKKKSSSS
;
A
#
# COMPACT_ATOMS: atom_id res chain seq x y z
N MET A 1 -27.88 4.32 15.37
CA MET A 1 -26.75 3.48 14.88
C MET A 1 -25.43 4.12 15.31
N ASN A 2 -24.98 3.97 16.57
CA ASN A 2 -23.84 4.72 17.14
C ASN A 2 -22.81 3.84 17.88
N SER A 3 -22.81 2.52 17.70
CA SER A 3 -22.01 1.57 18.51
C SER A 3 -20.51 1.55 18.19
N SER A 4 -20.09 2.06 17.04
CA SER A 4 -18.70 1.97 16.58
C SER A 4 -17.77 2.99 17.25
N SER A 5 -18.24 4.22 17.48
CA SER A 5 -17.44 5.26 18.14
C SER A 5 -17.20 4.93 19.62
N THR A 6 -18.22 4.44 20.32
CA THR A 6 -18.12 4.04 21.72
C THR A 6 -17.13 2.89 21.92
N ARG A 7 -17.13 1.90 21.01
CA ARG A 7 -16.19 0.77 21.03
C ARG A 7 -14.76 1.18 20.68
N ALA A 8 -14.58 2.08 19.70
CA ALA A 8 -13.27 2.63 19.40
C ALA A 8 -12.71 3.44 20.59
N ALA A 9 -13.54 4.28 21.21
CA ALA A 9 -13.15 5.04 22.38
C ALA A 9 -12.78 4.15 23.58
N SER A 10 -13.50 3.05 23.83
CA SER A 10 -13.16 2.12 24.91
C SER A 10 -11.82 1.41 24.69
N LEU A 11 -11.45 1.15 23.44
CA LEU A 11 -10.17 0.54 23.09
C LEU A 11 -9.01 1.53 23.19
N ILE A 12 -9.22 2.80 22.81
CA ILE A 12 -8.15 3.81 22.78
C ILE A 12 -7.86 4.40 24.17
N LYS A 13 -8.88 4.57 25.03
CA LYS A 13 -8.76 5.22 26.35
C LYS A 13 -7.63 4.66 27.24
N PRO A 14 -7.44 3.34 27.39
CA PRO A 14 -6.35 2.78 28.19
C PRO A 14 -4.96 3.19 27.69
N TYR A 15 -4.80 3.36 26.38
CA TYR A 15 -3.54 3.74 25.75
C TYR A 15 -3.28 5.25 25.82
N LEU A 16 -4.32 6.07 25.72
CA LEU A 16 -4.19 7.54 25.90
C LEU A 16 -3.60 7.89 27.27
N ARG A 17 -4.03 7.21 28.33
CA ARG A 17 -3.46 7.44 29.67
C ARG A 17 -1.96 7.14 29.69
N LYS A 18 -1.54 6.04 29.06
CA LYS A 18 -0.12 5.67 28.96
C LYS A 18 0.67 6.66 28.09
N LEU A 19 0.08 7.15 27.01
CA LEU A 19 0.66 8.15 26.13
C LEU A 19 0.91 9.47 26.85
N VAL A 20 -0.08 9.95 27.60
CA VAL A 20 0.06 11.16 28.42
C VAL A 20 1.16 10.98 29.45
N LEU A 21 1.25 9.83 30.12
CA LEU A 21 2.33 9.55 31.08
C LEU A 21 3.75 9.53 30.46
N GLN A 22 3.86 9.33 29.14
CA GLN A 22 5.14 9.37 28.42
C GLN A 22 5.47 10.74 27.84
N THR A 23 4.48 11.60 27.64
CA THR A 23 4.63 12.84 26.84
C THR A 23 4.16 14.09 27.58
N HIS A 24 3.70 13.98 28.83
CA HIS A 24 3.16 15.12 29.58
C HIS A 24 4.18 16.27 29.68
N PRO A 25 3.77 17.53 29.44
CA PRO A 25 4.65 18.70 29.50
C PRO A 25 5.38 18.83 30.84
N ASP A 26 4.73 18.46 31.95
CA ASP A 26 5.33 18.53 33.30
C ASP A 26 6.57 17.66 33.47
N PHE A 27 6.80 16.65 32.63
CA PHE A 27 8.04 15.87 32.67
C PHE A 27 9.24 16.60 32.04
N PHE A 28 8.99 17.71 31.34
CA PHE A 28 10.00 18.47 30.59
C PHE A 28 10.28 19.85 31.21
N GLN A 29 10.18 19.99 32.53
CA GLN A 29 10.47 21.25 33.24
C GLN A 29 11.88 21.82 32.93
N ARG A 30 12.84 20.94 32.62
CA ARG A 30 14.21 21.31 32.24
C ARG A 30 14.34 21.77 30.78
N ASP A 31 13.37 21.41 29.92
CA ASP A 31 13.36 21.70 28.49
C ASP A 31 12.02 22.39 28.10
N PRO A 32 11.85 23.69 28.34
CA PRO A 32 10.57 24.39 28.15
C PRO A 32 10.07 24.36 26.70
N ILE A 33 10.97 24.24 25.73
CA ILE A 33 10.64 24.08 24.30
C ILE A 33 9.92 22.75 24.06
N LYS A 34 10.41 21.65 24.65
CA LYS A 34 9.79 20.32 24.53
C LYS A 34 8.47 20.27 25.29
N ALA A 35 8.41 20.89 26.48
CA ALA A 35 7.17 21.01 27.25
C ALA A 35 6.08 21.73 26.45
N LYS A 36 6.39 22.90 25.88
CA LYS A 36 5.46 23.67 25.04
C LYS A 36 5.02 22.89 23.80
N HIS A 37 5.95 22.20 23.15
CA HIS A 37 5.64 21.38 21.98
C HIS A 37 4.70 20.22 22.33
N ASN A 38 5.00 19.45 23.37
CA ASN A 38 4.15 18.35 23.79
C ASN A 38 2.77 18.82 24.26
N ALA A 39 2.67 19.97 24.94
CA ALA A 39 1.39 20.57 25.29
C ALA A 39 0.54 20.88 24.04
N ALA A 40 1.14 21.51 23.03
CA ALA A 40 0.48 21.81 21.75
C ALA A 40 0.06 20.52 21.01
N SER A 41 0.95 19.53 20.94
CA SER A 41 0.67 18.24 20.30
C SER A 41 -0.41 17.44 21.03
N LEU A 42 -0.47 17.49 22.36
CA LEU A 42 -1.56 16.88 23.13
C LEU A 42 -2.89 17.59 22.82
N GLN A 43 -2.92 18.92 22.78
CA GLN A 43 -4.13 19.68 22.42
C GLN A 43 -4.62 19.33 21.01
N GLN A 44 -3.69 19.22 20.05
CA GLN A 44 -3.99 18.82 18.68
C GLN A 44 -4.52 17.39 18.61
N LEU A 45 -3.90 16.45 19.35
CA LEU A 45 -4.37 15.08 19.47
C LEU A 45 -5.79 15.00 20.06
N TYR A 46 -6.08 15.74 21.14
CA TYR A 46 -7.42 15.78 21.71
C TYR A 46 -8.44 16.42 20.76
N THR A 47 -8.03 17.39 19.94
CA THR A 47 -8.91 17.98 18.90
C THR A 47 -9.31 16.94 17.86
N ILE A 48 -8.36 16.10 17.42
CA ILE A 48 -8.60 15.00 16.48
C ILE A 48 -9.47 13.91 17.12
N LEU A 49 -9.29 13.63 18.41
CA LEU A 49 -9.99 12.57 19.12
C LEU A 49 -11.33 12.98 19.72
N ASN A 50 -11.61 14.29 19.86
CA ASN A 50 -12.86 14.79 20.42
C ASN A 50 -14.11 14.22 19.73
N PRO A 51 -14.20 14.14 18.39
CA PRO A 51 -15.34 13.51 17.71
C PRO A 51 -15.57 12.04 18.07
N ILE A 52 -14.52 11.36 18.56
CA ILE A 52 -14.52 9.95 18.96
C ILE A 52 -14.83 9.81 20.46
N LEU A 53 -14.32 10.74 21.27
CA LEU A 53 -14.33 10.70 22.73
C LEU A 53 -15.55 11.38 23.38
N LYS A 54 -16.07 12.46 22.77
CA LYS A 54 -17.23 13.22 23.25
C LYS A 54 -18.34 13.09 22.21
N GLN A 55 -19.38 12.34 22.55
CA GLN A 55 -20.52 12.08 21.67
C GLN A 55 -21.78 12.85 22.07
N ASP A 56 -21.67 13.82 22.98
CA ASP A 56 -22.76 14.71 23.39
C ASP A 56 -22.55 16.12 22.81
N ASP A 57 -23.66 16.74 22.40
CA ASP A 57 -23.81 18.04 21.73
C ASP A 57 -23.57 18.07 20.22
N ARG A 58 -24.35 17.25 19.49
CA ARG A 58 -24.79 17.64 18.15
C ARG A 58 -25.95 18.63 18.26
N HIS A 59 -25.66 19.91 18.34
CA HIS A 59 -26.54 20.92 17.74
C HIS A 59 -25.75 22.09 17.14
N LYS A 60 -25.98 22.27 15.83
CA LYS A 60 -25.80 23.51 15.05
C LYS A 60 -24.39 24.09 14.95
N SER A 61 -23.62 23.56 14.03
CA SER A 61 -22.88 24.43 13.11
C SER A 61 -22.98 23.87 11.69
N LYS A 62 -23.72 24.63 10.88
CA LYS A 62 -23.86 24.54 9.44
C LYS A 62 -22.45 24.53 8.81
N PRO A 63 -22.13 23.66 7.84
CA PRO A 63 -20.89 23.81 7.11
C PRO A 63 -21.06 25.02 6.19
N THR A 64 -20.58 26.18 6.63
CA THR A 64 -20.38 27.31 5.73
C THR A 64 -19.27 26.88 4.77
N SER A 65 -19.65 26.77 3.51
CA SER A 65 -18.77 26.68 2.36
C SER A 65 -17.73 27.80 2.40
N GLU A 66 -16.58 27.53 1.78
CA GLU A 66 -15.46 28.44 1.50
C GLU A 66 -14.29 28.36 2.49
N ALA A 67 -13.44 27.34 2.32
CA ALA A 67 -11.98 27.49 2.38
C ALA A 67 -11.30 26.23 1.81
N CYS A 68 -10.49 26.44 0.78
CA CYS A 68 -9.38 25.62 0.26
C CYS A 68 -9.41 24.09 0.40
N HIS A 69 -9.37 23.42 -0.74
CA HIS A 69 -8.87 22.04 -0.85
C HIS A 69 -7.39 21.99 -0.44
N ASP A 70 -7.12 21.73 0.83
CA ASP A 70 -5.80 21.30 1.28
C ASP A 70 -5.92 19.88 1.84
N ASP A 71 -5.36 18.92 1.10
CA ASP A 71 -5.25 17.50 1.46
C ASP A 71 -4.13 17.32 2.50
N THR A 72 -4.18 18.14 3.55
CA THR A 72 -3.11 18.21 4.54
C THR A 72 -3.39 17.20 5.63
N SER A 73 -2.59 16.13 5.69
CA SER A 73 -2.50 15.31 6.90
C SER A 73 -2.08 16.21 8.07
N ILE A 74 -2.63 15.95 9.26
CA ILE A 74 -2.38 16.71 10.48
C ILE A 74 -1.19 16.05 11.21
N PRO A 75 0.04 16.59 11.11
CA PRO A 75 1.17 16.02 11.82
C PRO A 75 1.04 16.30 13.31
N VAL A 76 1.17 15.25 14.12
CA VAL A 76 1.25 15.34 15.58
C VAL A 76 2.58 14.73 15.99
N THR A 77 3.31 15.46 16.83
CA THR A 77 4.67 15.06 17.17
C THR A 77 4.96 15.18 18.66
N PHE A 78 5.61 14.19 19.24
CA PHE A 78 5.91 14.13 20.67
C PHE A 78 7.38 13.91 20.95
N TYR A 79 7.82 14.47 22.08
CA TYR A 79 9.05 14.11 22.76
C TYR A 79 8.75 13.11 23.88
N PRO A 80 9.33 11.91 23.87
CA PRO A 80 9.13 10.92 24.92
C PRO A 80 9.98 11.21 26.17
N LYS A 81 9.47 10.84 27.35
CA LYS A 81 10.10 11.05 28.66
C LYS A 81 11.40 10.24 28.83
N HIS A 82 11.41 8.99 28.34
CA HIS A 82 12.50 8.03 28.56
C HIS A 82 13.20 7.71 27.25
N ASP A 83 13.91 8.67 26.69
CA ASP A 83 14.72 8.40 25.51
C ASP A 83 16.18 8.19 25.89
N LYS A 84 16.69 6.97 25.61
CA LYS A 84 18.13 6.68 25.70
C LYS A 84 18.89 7.32 24.53
N LYS A 85 18.20 7.83 23.52
CA LYS A 85 18.79 8.58 22.41
C LYS A 85 18.25 10.01 22.44
N ALA A 86 19.15 10.98 22.58
CA ALA A 86 18.83 12.41 22.78
C ALA A 86 18.05 13.11 21.64
N ALA A 87 17.60 12.38 20.60
CA ALA A 87 17.04 12.95 19.38
C ALA A 87 15.76 12.25 18.84
N SER A 88 15.14 11.28 19.53
CA SER A 88 13.97 10.59 18.96
C SER A 88 12.70 11.42 19.13
N ARG A 89 12.41 12.24 18.12
CA ARG A 89 11.11 12.89 17.96
C ARG A 89 10.15 11.89 17.30
N VAL A 90 9.04 11.57 17.96
CA VAL A 90 8.04 10.61 17.42
C VAL A 90 6.93 11.36 16.72
N SER A 91 6.79 11.18 15.41
CA SER A 91 5.83 11.91 14.57
C SER A 91 4.89 10.96 13.84
N ILE A 92 3.60 11.27 13.89
CA ILE A 92 2.57 10.59 13.11
C ILE A 92 1.68 11.62 12.42
N ALA A 93 1.18 11.29 11.24
CA ALA A 93 0.23 12.11 10.52
C ALA A 93 -1.17 11.52 10.65
N PHE A 94 -2.13 12.32 11.11
CA PHE A 94 -3.54 11.95 11.17
C PHE A 94 -4.26 12.47 9.93
N ASP A 95 -5.19 11.68 9.40
CA ASP A 95 -6.01 12.12 8.28
C ASP A 95 -7.02 13.18 8.75
N SER A 96 -7.07 14.31 8.04
CA SER A 96 -8.04 15.40 8.30
C SER A 96 -9.49 14.96 8.10
N ARG A 97 -9.72 13.91 7.28
CA ARG A 97 -11.02 13.30 7.02
C ARG A 97 -10.89 11.77 7.09
N PRO A 98 -10.87 11.18 8.29
CA PRO A 98 -10.70 9.74 8.42
C PRO A 98 -11.91 9.02 7.79
N MET A 99 -11.66 8.06 6.90
CA MET A 99 -12.72 7.26 6.25
C MET A 99 -13.57 6.49 7.27
N SER A 100 -13.02 6.24 8.46
CA SER A 100 -13.71 5.62 9.59
C SER A 100 -13.04 6.03 10.90
N VAL A 101 -13.83 6.05 11.98
CA VAL A 101 -13.36 6.22 13.37
C VAL A 101 -12.26 5.20 13.73
N TRP A 102 -12.29 4.03 13.08
CA TRP A 102 -11.30 2.97 13.28
C TRP A 102 -9.94 3.27 12.63
N HIS A 103 -9.89 4.08 11.58
CA HIS A 103 -8.61 4.54 11.01
C HIS A 103 -7.88 5.46 11.98
N THR A 104 -8.61 6.39 12.61
CA THR A 104 -8.06 7.22 13.68
C THR A 104 -7.60 6.37 14.87
N ALA A 105 -8.37 5.32 15.23
CA ALA A 105 -7.97 4.38 16.28
C ALA A 105 -6.64 3.67 15.94
N ALA A 106 -6.48 3.21 14.70
CA ALA A 106 -5.25 2.57 14.23
C ALA A 106 -4.05 3.53 14.29
N SER A 107 -4.21 4.79 13.86
CA SER A 107 -3.17 5.80 13.99
C SER A 107 -2.78 6.05 15.45
N VAL A 108 -3.74 6.06 16.39
CA VAL A 108 -3.40 6.19 17.82
C VAL A 108 -2.62 4.97 18.34
N LEU A 109 -2.99 3.74 17.94
CA LEU A 109 -2.24 2.55 18.34
C LEU A 109 -0.83 2.55 17.75
N ASP A 110 -0.65 2.99 16.50
CA ASP A 110 0.67 3.14 15.89
C ASP A 110 1.52 4.18 16.62
N LEU A 111 0.94 5.32 16.99
CA LEU A 111 1.61 6.32 17.83
C LEU A 111 2.06 5.73 19.17
N CYS A 112 1.22 4.92 19.82
CA CYS A 112 1.58 4.22 21.05
C CYS A 112 2.75 3.25 20.85
N ARG A 113 2.77 2.51 19.74
CA ARG A 113 3.88 1.61 19.40
C ARG A 113 5.19 2.37 19.19
N GLN A 114 5.16 3.50 18.49
CA GLN A 114 6.34 4.34 18.28
C GLN A 114 6.86 4.98 19.58
N LEU A 115 5.98 5.18 20.57
CA LEU A 115 6.33 5.65 21.93
C LEU A 115 6.73 4.50 22.89
N ASP A 116 6.99 3.29 22.36
CA ASP A 116 7.34 2.08 23.13
C ASP A 116 6.27 1.69 24.18
N ILE A 117 5.00 2.05 23.93
CA ILE A 117 3.87 1.65 24.76
C ILE A 117 3.38 0.31 24.23
N LYS A 118 3.44 -0.73 25.08
CA LYS A 118 2.93 -2.07 24.74
C LYS A 118 1.42 -2.01 24.42
N VAL A 119 1.09 -2.21 23.15
CA VAL A 119 -0.27 -2.41 22.65
C VAL A 119 -0.57 -3.91 22.63
N ALA A 120 -1.75 -4.30 23.10
CA ALA A 120 -2.15 -5.71 23.05
C ALA A 120 -2.47 -6.10 21.60
N THR A 121 -1.92 -7.24 21.16
CA THR A 121 -2.17 -7.78 19.81
C THR A 121 -3.66 -8.05 19.54
N SER A 122 -4.43 -8.37 20.60
CA SER A 122 -5.89 -8.51 20.53
C SER A 122 -6.59 -7.21 20.09
N ASP A 123 -6.10 -6.06 20.54
CA ASP A 123 -6.74 -4.77 20.30
C ASP A 123 -6.41 -4.27 18.88
N GLU A 124 -5.18 -4.52 18.41
CA GLU A 124 -4.80 -4.27 17.02
C GLU A 124 -5.63 -5.11 16.05
N GLN A 125 -5.78 -6.40 16.34
CA GLN A 125 -6.62 -7.29 15.54
C GLN A 125 -8.07 -6.84 15.53
N ALA A 126 -8.62 -6.41 16.68
CA ALA A 126 -9.98 -5.90 16.77
C ALA A 126 -10.18 -4.62 15.92
N VAL A 127 -9.23 -3.68 15.95
CA VAL A 127 -9.27 -2.46 15.11
C VAL A 127 -9.19 -2.84 13.63
N GLN A 128 -8.27 -3.72 13.24
CA GLN A 128 -8.09 -4.12 11.85
C GLN A 128 -9.30 -4.87 11.29
N GLN A 129 -9.92 -5.74 12.09
CA GLN A 129 -11.17 -6.41 11.73
C GLN A 129 -12.31 -5.41 11.51
N MET A 130 -12.42 -4.39 12.37
CA MET A 130 -13.46 -3.37 12.25
C MET A 130 -13.25 -2.43 11.05
N ILE A 131 -11.99 -2.10 10.72
CA ILE A 131 -11.62 -1.41 9.48
C ILE A 131 -12.04 -2.23 8.25
N SER A 132 -11.69 -3.52 8.25
CA SER A 132 -12.01 -4.44 7.15
C SER A 132 -13.52 -4.61 6.97
N LYS A 133 -14.26 -4.70 8.09
CA LYS A 133 -15.72 -4.77 8.09
C LYS A 133 -16.36 -3.47 7.60
N ALA A 134 -15.82 -2.31 7.96
CA ALA A 134 -16.30 -1.01 7.46
C ALA A 134 -16.08 -0.89 5.94
N MET A 135 -14.96 -1.40 5.42
CA MET A 135 -14.69 -1.47 3.97
C MET A 135 -15.55 -2.50 3.23
N ALA A 136 -15.87 -3.63 3.87
CA ALA A 136 -16.74 -4.64 3.28
C ALA A 136 -18.22 -4.20 3.25
N SER A 137 -18.69 -3.54 4.31
CA SER A 137 -20.07 -3.06 4.43
C SER A 137 -20.39 -1.91 3.47
N SER A 138 -19.41 -1.05 3.17
CA SER A 138 -19.53 -0.02 2.13
C SER A 138 -19.61 -0.62 0.72
N ASN A 139 -19.14 -1.86 0.52
CA ASN A 139 -19.23 -2.57 -0.75
C ASN A 139 -20.58 -3.32 -0.94
N THR A 140 -21.37 -3.53 0.12
CA THR A 140 -22.62 -4.35 0.06
C THR A 140 -23.91 -3.53 -0.01
N GLN A 141 -23.87 -2.21 0.17
CA GLN A 141 -25.06 -1.33 0.08
C GLN A 141 -25.05 -0.33 -1.08
N GLN A 142 -24.04 -0.35 -1.95
CA GLN A 142 -23.97 0.51 -3.13
C GLN A 142 -23.96 -0.31 -4.43
N SER A 143 -25.03 -1.07 -4.65
CA SER A 143 -25.51 -1.41 -6.00
C SER A 143 -26.41 -0.29 -6.51
N SER A 144 -25.86 0.89 -6.72
CA SER A 144 -26.33 1.91 -7.68
C SER A 144 -25.59 3.21 -7.39
N SER A 145 -25.33 3.95 -8.47
CA SER A 145 -24.67 5.25 -8.48
C SER A 145 -23.13 5.21 -8.52
N TYR A 146 -22.64 5.14 -9.75
CA TYR A 146 -21.39 5.74 -10.25
C TYR A 146 -20.28 5.96 -9.20
N LYS A 147 -19.42 4.94 -9.06
CA LYS A 147 -18.11 5.10 -8.40
C LYS A 147 -17.28 6.09 -9.21
N SER A 148 -16.90 7.21 -8.58
CA SER A 148 -16.13 8.24 -9.25
C SER A 148 -14.74 7.69 -9.65
N LEU A 149 -14.23 8.13 -10.80
CA LEU A 149 -12.90 7.74 -11.31
C LEU A 149 -11.80 7.95 -10.25
N ARG A 150 -11.97 8.96 -9.39
CA ARG A 150 -11.08 9.29 -8.28
C ARG A 150 -11.03 8.20 -7.21
N GLU A 151 -12.17 7.61 -6.84
CA GLU A 151 -12.19 6.49 -5.88
C GLU A 151 -11.50 5.24 -6.44
N GLN A 152 -11.66 4.99 -7.73
CA GLN A 152 -10.93 3.89 -8.39
C GLN A 152 -9.41 4.14 -8.35
N PHE A 153 -8.98 5.38 -8.59
CA PHE A 153 -7.58 5.75 -8.58
C PHE A 153 -6.95 5.69 -7.18
N VAL A 154 -7.63 6.23 -6.16
CA VAL A 154 -7.17 6.18 -4.76
C VAL A 154 -7.10 4.73 -4.28
N ARG A 155 -8.07 3.88 -4.65
CA ARG A 155 -8.05 2.46 -4.31
C ARG A 155 -6.89 1.72 -4.97
N ALA A 156 -6.59 2.03 -6.24
CA ALA A 156 -5.44 1.49 -6.93
C ALA A 156 -4.12 1.93 -6.25
N LEU A 157 -4.01 3.20 -5.86
CA LEU A 157 -2.84 3.70 -5.14
C LEU A 157 -2.67 3.06 -3.76
N TYR A 158 -3.73 2.90 -2.98
CA TYR A 158 -3.66 2.24 -1.67
C TYR A 158 -3.34 0.75 -1.79
N GLN A 159 -3.87 0.05 -2.79
CA GLN A 159 -3.49 -1.34 -3.07
C GLN A 159 -2.02 -1.46 -3.48
N GLN A 160 -1.52 -0.52 -4.28
CA GLN A 160 -0.12 -0.47 -4.68
C GLN A 160 0.81 -0.16 -3.49
N HIS A 161 0.41 0.74 -2.59
CA HIS A 161 1.20 1.10 -1.41
C HIS A 161 1.22 0.01 -0.33
N GLN A 162 0.11 -0.72 -0.13
CA GLN A 162 0.08 -1.88 0.77
C GLN A 162 0.93 -3.06 0.26
N GLN A 163 1.11 -3.19 -1.06
CA GLN A 163 2.03 -4.18 -1.63
C GLN A 163 3.51 -3.82 -1.40
N GLN A 164 3.84 -2.55 -1.21
CA GLN A 164 5.23 -2.10 -1.02
C GLN A 164 5.70 -2.13 0.46
N GLN A 165 4.81 -2.21 1.44
CA GLN A 165 5.18 -2.16 2.87
C GLN A 165 5.17 -3.52 3.61
N GLN A 166 4.96 -4.65 2.92
CA GLN A 166 5.28 -5.94 3.53
C GLN A 166 6.78 -6.24 3.38
N PRO A 167 7.48 -6.73 4.42
CA PRO A 167 8.79 -7.34 4.24
C PRO A 167 8.60 -8.45 3.21
N SER A 168 9.38 -8.37 2.12
CA SER A 168 9.36 -9.25 0.95
C SER A 168 8.93 -10.68 1.28
N LYS A 169 7.63 -10.95 1.23
CA LYS A 169 7.14 -12.30 0.98
C LYS A 169 7.62 -12.57 -0.43
N VAL A 170 8.61 -13.45 -0.56
CA VAL A 170 8.99 -14.10 -1.81
C VAL A 170 7.68 -14.37 -2.54
N LYS A 171 7.47 -13.67 -3.66
CA LYS A 171 6.24 -13.83 -4.42
C LYS A 171 6.38 -15.20 -5.06
N HIS A 172 5.90 -16.23 -4.37
CA HIS A 172 6.00 -17.58 -4.88
C HIS A 172 5.07 -17.67 -6.09
N TRP A 173 5.63 -17.47 -7.27
CA TRP A 173 4.90 -17.57 -8.51
C TRP A 173 4.38 -19.00 -8.63
N THR A 174 3.07 -19.13 -8.78
CA THR A 174 2.45 -20.41 -9.03
C THR A 174 2.44 -20.69 -10.52
N THR A 175 2.50 -21.96 -10.92
CA THR A 175 2.35 -22.36 -12.33
C THR A 175 1.04 -21.83 -12.93
N GLN A 176 -0.01 -21.68 -12.11
CA GLN A 176 -1.28 -21.11 -12.52
C GLN A 176 -1.19 -19.62 -12.87
N GLU A 177 -0.40 -18.84 -12.13
CA GLU A 177 -0.13 -17.44 -12.48
C GLU A 177 0.67 -17.32 -13.77
N ILE A 178 1.59 -18.25 -14.04
CA ILE A 178 2.32 -18.33 -15.32
C ILE A 178 1.35 -18.54 -16.48
N TYR A 179 0.39 -19.47 -16.36
CA TYR A 179 -0.61 -19.72 -17.39
C TYR A 179 -1.61 -18.58 -17.58
N ASN A 180 -1.92 -17.84 -16.52
CA ASN A 180 -2.83 -16.70 -16.58
C ASN A 180 -2.24 -15.50 -17.32
N ASN A 181 -0.93 -15.49 -17.61
CA ASN A 181 -0.29 -14.43 -18.36
C ASN A 181 -0.66 -14.50 -19.85
N ARG A 182 -1.56 -13.62 -20.28
CA ARG A 182 -2.01 -13.52 -21.69
C ARG A 182 -0.92 -13.14 -22.68
N HIS A 183 0.19 -12.58 -22.20
CA HIS A 183 1.33 -12.21 -23.03
C HIS A 183 2.34 -13.36 -23.19
N LEU A 184 2.17 -14.47 -22.48
CA LEU A 184 3.04 -15.64 -22.58
C LEU A 184 2.42 -16.67 -23.53
N MET A 185 3.17 -17.06 -24.55
CA MET A 185 2.78 -18.06 -25.52
C MET A 185 3.82 -19.18 -25.56
N PHE A 186 3.34 -20.42 -25.62
CA PHE A 186 4.20 -21.60 -25.77
C PHE A 186 3.95 -22.23 -27.13
N ALA A 187 5.02 -22.51 -27.87
CA ALA A 187 4.93 -23.30 -29.09
C ALA A 187 4.36 -24.70 -28.78
N PRO A 188 3.63 -25.33 -29.74
CA PRO A 188 2.98 -26.63 -29.51
C PRO A 188 3.95 -27.75 -29.10
N SER A 189 5.19 -27.67 -29.54
CA SER A 189 6.26 -28.64 -29.27
C SER A 189 6.94 -28.46 -27.91
N VAL A 190 6.64 -27.41 -27.16
CA VAL A 190 7.26 -27.13 -25.86
C VAL A 190 6.46 -27.79 -24.74
N ASN A 191 7.16 -28.44 -23.80
CA ASN A 191 6.57 -28.93 -22.56
C ASN A 191 6.18 -27.74 -21.66
N LYS A 192 4.92 -27.32 -21.79
CA LYS A 192 4.37 -26.15 -21.08
C LYS A 192 4.43 -26.31 -19.56
N GLN A 193 4.22 -27.51 -19.04
CA GLN A 193 4.24 -27.78 -17.61
C GLN A 193 5.64 -27.66 -17.03
N LEU A 194 6.64 -28.21 -17.71
CA LEU A 194 8.04 -28.09 -17.30
C LEU A 194 8.50 -26.63 -17.33
N MET A 195 8.18 -25.91 -18.42
CA MET A 195 8.56 -24.50 -18.54
C MET A 195 7.85 -23.59 -17.55
N ALA A 196 6.55 -23.83 -17.30
CA ALA A 196 5.82 -23.06 -16.29
C ALA A 196 6.38 -23.27 -14.88
N SER A 197 6.79 -24.50 -14.53
CA SER A 197 7.43 -24.80 -13.25
C SER A 197 8.79 -24.10 -13.12
N ARG A 198 9.61 -24.09 -14.18
CA ARG A 198 10.89 -23.38 -14.20
C ARG A 198 10.70 -21.87 -14.07
N LEU A 199 9.80 -21.28 -14.87
CA LEU A 199 9.50 -19.86 -14.79
C LEU A 199 8.95 -19.47 -13.41
N ALA A 200 8.11 -20.29 -12.81
CA ALA A 200 7.61 -20.07 -11.45
C ALA A 200 8.74 -19.99 -10.40
N GLN A 201 9.80 -20.79 -10.57
CA GLN A 201 10.97 -20.76 -9.69
C GLN A 201 11.89 -19.57 -9.99
N TRP A 202 12.05 -19.21 -11.26
CA TRP A 202 13.05 -18.25 -11.72
C TRP A 202 12.55 -16.82 -11.81
N LEU A 203 11.23 -16.60 -11.84
CA LEU A 203 10.67 -15.30 -12.22
C LEU A 203 11.19 -14.18 -11.34
N ASP A 204 11.35 -14.39 -10.03
CA ASP A 204 11.84 -13.38 -9.10
C ASP A 204 13.27 -12.91 -9.45
N GLU A 205 14.13 -13.81 -9.94
CA GLU A 205 15.50 -13.51 -10.34
C GLU A 205 15.58 -12.86 -11.73
N LEU A 206 14.54 -13.03 -12.54
CA LEU A 206 14.45 -12.51 -13.91
C LEU A 206 13.84 -11.09 -13.98
N HIS A 207 13.67 -10.41 -12.85
CA HIS A 207 13.18 -9.02 -12.78
C HIS A 207 11.88 -8.79 -13.59
N PRO A 208 10.78 -9.45 -13.21
CA PRO A 208 9.56 -9.51 -14.01
C PRO A 208 8.93 -8.11 -14.19
N GLU A 209 9.21 -7.16 -13.29
CA GLU A 209 8.79 -5.76 -13.41
C GLU A 209 9.22 -5.07 -14.71
N LYS A 210 10.25 -5.58 -15.39
CA LYS A 210 10.79 -4.98 -16.63
C LYS A 210 10.06 -5.43 -17.89
N TRP A 211 9.45 -6.63 -17.88
CA TRP A 211 8.95 -7.27 -19.11
C TRP A 211 7.67 -8.09 -18.93
N TRP A 212 7.44 -8.69 -17.76
CA TRP A 212 6.33 -9.59 -17.50
C TRP A 212 4.98 -8.85 -17.61
N GLY A 213 4.13 -9.32 -18.53
CA GLY A 213 2.82 -8.71 -18.80
C GLY A 213 2.88 -7.35 -19.51
N GLN A 214 4.08 -6.84 -19.81
CA GLN A 214 4.29 -5.62 -20.61
C GLN A 214 4.70 -5.95 -22.05
N LEU A 215 5.40 -7.06 -22.25
CA LEU A 215 5.84 -7.52 -23.56
C LEU A 215 5.31 -8.93 -23.85
N PRO A 216 4.90 -9.20 -25.10
CA PRO A 216 4.63 -10.56 -25.54
C PRO A 216 5.91 -11.40 -25.49
N VAL A 217 5.78 -12.62 -24.97
CA VAL A 217 6.85 -13.58 -24.76
C VAL A 217 6.46 -14.89 -25.43
N LEU A 218 7.32 -15.39 -26.30
CA LEU A 218 7.14 -16.63 -27.02
C LEU A 218 8.22 -17.62 -26.59
N VAL A 219 7.79 -18.78 -26.11
CA VAL A 219 8.67 -19.89 -25.74
C VAL A 219 8.68 -20.91 -26.88
N ILE A 220 9.84 -21.16 -27.46
CA ILE A 220 10.06 -22.08 -28.58
C ILE A 220 11.08 -23.18 -28.21
N PRO A 221 11.12 -24.32 -28.91
CA PRO A 221 12.23 -25.26 -28.76
C PRO A 221 13.51 -24.66 -29.36
N ALA A 222 14.68 -25.06 -28.88
CA ALA A 222 15.98 -24.55 -29.36
C ALA A 222 16.22 -24.87 -30.85
N THR A 223 15.53 -25.87 -31.38
CA THR A 223 15.59 -26.26 -32.79
C THR A 223 14.75 -25.36 -33.71
N ALA A 224 13.88 -24.52 -33.15
CA ALA A 224 13.07 -23.60 -33.92
C ALA A 224 13.85 -22.30 -34.20
N SER A 225 13.98 -21.95 -35.48
CA SER A 225 14.48 -20.65 -35.90
C SER A 225 13.32 -19.77 -36.33
N LEU A 226 13.26 -18.55 -35.80
CA LEU A 226 12.28 -17.53 -36.17
C LEU A 226 12.99 -16.39 -36.86
N SER A 227 12.35 -15.83 -37.90
CA SER A 227 12.92 -14.66 -38.58
C SER A 227 12.92 -13.43 -37.64
N PRO A 228 13.94 -12.56 -37.73
CA PRO A 228 13.99 -11.33 -36.93
C PRO A 228 12.78 -10.42 -37.16
N ASP A 229 12.25 -10.40 -38.39
CA ASP A 229 11.08 -9.59 -38.75
C ASP A 229 9.78 -10.10 -38.10
N SER A 230 9.62 -11.43 -37.99
CA SER A 230 8.46 -12.03 -37.32
C SER A 230 8.47 -11.90 -35.80
N THR A 231 9.62 -11.55 -35.21
CA THR A 231 9.82 -11.47 -33.75
C THR A 231 10.02 -10.04 -33.27
N LYS A 232 9.73 -9.03 -34.12
CA LYS A 232 9.77 -7.62 -33.73
C LYS A 232 8.82 -7.36 -32.57
N GLY A 233 9.34 -6.76 -31.51
CA GLY A 233 8.60 -6.45 -30.28
C GLY A 233 8.17 -7.67 -29.44
N ILE A 234 8.66 -8.86 -29.74
CA ILE A 234 8.38 -10.10 -29.00
C ILE A 234 9.68 -10.61 -28.36
N LEU A 235 9.63 -10.98 -27.09
CA LEU A 235 10.71 -11.70 -26.42
C LEU A 235 10.65 -13.18 -26.77
N VAL A 236 11.76 -13.76 -27.23
CA VAL A 236 11.80 -15.16 -27.65
C VAL A 236 12.71 -15.94 -26.72
N LEU A 237 12.14 -16.84 -25.94
CA LEU A 237 12.85 -17.71 -25.01
C LEU A 237 12.90 -19.13 -25.57
N THR A 238 13.99 -19.86 -25.36
CA THR A 238 14.04 -21.27 -25.71
C THR A 238 13.71 -22.14 -24.49
N SER A 239 13.15 -23.34 -24.73
CA SER A 239 12.78 -24.26 -23.65
C SER A 239 13.98 -24.90 -22.92
N GLU A 240 15.15 -24.82 -23.53
CA GLU A 240 16.41 -25.41 -23.11
C GLU A 240 17.29 -24.41 -22.36
N MET A 241 16.96 -23.12 -22.38
CA MET A 241 17.67 -22.09 -21.64
C MET A 241 17.72 -22.40 -20.15
N ASN A 242 18.91 -22.28 -19.57
CA ASN A 242 19.08 -22.20 -18.11
C ASN A 242 18.81 -20.76 -17.60
N LEU A 243 18.84 -20.61 -16.28
CA LEU A 243 18.53 -19.34 -15.62
C LEU A 243 19.49 -18.21 -16.07
N GLU A 244 20.78 -18.50 -16.13
CA GLU A 244 21.84 -17.56 -16.48
C GLU A 244 21.74 -17.11 -17.94
N GLU A 245 21.49 -18.04 -18.86
CA GLU A 245 21.26 -17.76 -20.28
C GLU A 245 20.02 -16.89 -20.47
N MET A 246 18.92 -17.23 -19.77
CA MET A 246 17.69 -16.48 -19.83
C MET A 246 17.88 -15.05 -19.28
N LYS A 247 18.61 -14.91 -18.17
CA LYS A 247 18.94 -13.61 -17.58
C LYS A 247 19.76 -12.75 -18.54
N SER A 248 20.84 -13.30 -19.09
CA SER A 248 21.69 -12.62 -20.07
C SER A 248 20.91 -12.19 -21.32
N TYR A 249 20.04 -13.06 -21.83
CA TYR A 249 19.17 -12.75 -22.96
C TYR A 249 18.24 -11.57 -22.65
N LEU A 250 17.55 -11.60 -21.50
CA LEU A 250 16.60 -10.56 -21.10
C LEU A 250 17.30 -9.22 -20.88
N GLU A 251 18.47 -9.20 -20.23
CA GLU A 251 19.26 -7.97 -20.02
C GLU A 251 19.64 -7.30 -21.35
N GLN A 252 19.97 -8.08 -22.37
CA GLN A 252 20.34 -7.57 -23.69
C GLN A 252 19.13 -7.12 -24.52
N HIS A 253 18.03 -7.87 -24.48
CA HIS A 253 16.95 -7.74 -25.47
C HIS A 253 15.72 -6.97 -24.98
N VAL A 254 15.46 -6.89 -23.66
CA VAL A 254 14.23 -6.27 -23.14
C VAL A 254 14.08 -4.82 -23.57
N ALA A 255 15.15 -4.01 -23.50
CA ALA A 255 15.09 -2.59 -23.88
C ALA A 255 14.81 -2.41 -25.38
N ILE A 256 15.44 -3.23 -26.23
CA ILE A 256 15.28 -3.19 -27.68
C ILE A 256 13.86 -3.62 -28.06
N LYS A 257 13.40 -4.78 -27.56
CA LYS A 257 12.05 -5.30 -27.83
C LYS A 257 10.95 -4.38 -27.30
N LYS A 258 11.17 -3.70 -26.17
CA LYS A 258 10.22 -2.70 -25.66
C LYS A 258 10.06 -1.52 -26.62
N ARG A 259 11.15 -1.03 -27.20
CA ARG A 259 11.10 0.05 -28.21
C ARG A 259 10.33 -0.41 -29.45
N GLU A 260 10.69 -1.57 -30.00
CA GLU A 260 10.01 -2.14 -31.18
C GLU A 260 8.50 -2.30 -30.95
N TYR A 261 8.11 -2.82 -29.78
CA TYR A 261 6.70 -3.02 -29.42
C TYR A 261 5.91 -1.69 -29.37
N LEU A 262 6.50 -0.64 -28.79
CA LEU A 262 5.87 0.68 -28.73
C LEU A 262 5.74 1.34 -30.12
N GLU A 263 6.73 1.16 -31.00
CA GLU A 263 6.69 1.69 -32.37
C GLU A 263 5.59 1.03 -33.21
N MET A 264 5.35 -0.27 -33.04
CA MET A 264 4.25 -0.97 -33.69
C MET A 264 2.88 -0.49 -33.22
N GLY A 265 2.75 -0.11 -31.94
CA GLY A 265 1.53 0.49 -31.40
C GLY A 265 1.22 1.86 -32.02
N LYS A 266 2.25 2.71 -32.19
CA LYS A 266 2.10 4.07 -32.78
C LYS A 266 1.74 4.05 -34.26
N LYS A 267 2.28 3.11 -35.05
CA LYS A 267 1.92 2.98 -36.47
C LYS A 267 0.45 2.62 -36.69
N LYS A 268 -0.17 1.90 -35.74
CA LYS A 268 -1.60 1.57 -35.82
C LYS A 268 -2.51 2.77 -35.53
N SER A 269 -2.09 3.73 -34.70
CA SER A 269 -2.89 4.93 -34.38
C SER A 269 -2.73 6.09 -35.36
N SER A 270 -1.71 6.08 -36.23
CA SER A 270 -1.52 7.06 -37.29
C SER A 270 -2.12 6.65 -38.65
N SER A 271 -2.77 5.49 -38.71
CA SER A 271 -3.35 4.90 -39.91
C SER A 271 -4.89 4.83 -39.84
N SER A 272 -5.50 5.61 -38.94
CA SER A 272 -6.95 5.72 -38.74
C SER A 272 -7.39 7.17 -38.86
#